data_AF-A0A9W7MBL4-F1
#
_entry.id   AF-A0A9W7MBL4-F1
#
_cell.length_a   1.000
_cell.length_b   1.000
_cell.length_c   1.000
_cell.angle_alpha   90.00
_cell.angle_beta   90.00
_cell.angle_gamma   90.00
#
_symmetry.space_group_name_H-M   'P 1'
#
loop_
_entity.id
_entity.type
_entity.pdbx_description
1 polymer ?
#
loop_
_entity_poly.entity_id
_entity_poly.type
_entity_poly.pdbx_seq_one_letter_code
_entity_poly.pdbx_strand_id
1 'polypeptide(L)'
;MFEFNLDPCDYFQSVKIKASTLSLSVLVTIEMFNSLNALSEDGSLLTMPPWVNPWLLLAMSVSFGLHFLIMYVPFLARVFGIVPLSTNEWLLVIVVAFPVILIDELLKFIGRCTTRLRYPDVSRPSKQKAD
;
A
#
# COMPACT_ATOMS: atom_id res chain seq x y z
N MET A 1 -6.21 -31.40 8.06
CA MET A 1 -7.27 -31.80 9.00
C MET A 1 -6.94 -31.09 10.31
N PHE A 2 -7.70 -30.06 10.66
CA PHE A 2 -7.40 -29.20 11.79
C PHE A 2 -7.61 -29.99 13.09
N GLU A 3 -6.54 -30.26 13.85
CA GLU A 3 -6.63 -30.88 15.16
C GLU A 3 -7.34 -29.92 16.13
N PHE A 4 -8.63 -30.14 16.34
CA PHE A 4 -9.47 -29.51 17.36
C PHE A 4 -9.18 -30.05 18.79
N ASN A 5 -8.06 -30.75 19.01
CA ASN A 5 -7.76 -31.52 20.23
C ASN A 5 -6.66 -30.89 21.13
N LEU A 6 -6.57 -29.56 21.17
CA LEU A 6 -5.85 -28.83 22.22
C LEU A 6 -6.76 -27.71 22.72
N ASP A 7 -6.72 -27.43 24.03
CA ASP A 7 -7.57 -26.51 24.79
C ASP A 7 -8.17 -25.34 23.98
N PRO A 8 -9.51 -25.19 23.93
CA PRO A 8 -10.17 -24.18 23.09
C PRO A 8 -9.69 -22.75 23.39
N CYS A 9 -9.30 -22.48 24.65
CA CYS A 9 -8.76 -21.20 25.09
C CYS A 9 -7.46 -20.80 24.37
N ASP A 10 -6.57 -21.76 24.09
CA ASP A 10 -5.28 -21.48 23.45
C ASP A 10 -5.46 -21.13 21.96
N TYR A 11 -6.39 -21.82 21.30
CA TYR A 11 -6.77 -21.51 19.92
C TYR A 11 -7.33 -20.10 19.78
N PHE A 12 -8.25 -19.67 20.65
CA PHE A 12 -8.81 -18.31 20.60
C PHE A 12 -7.73 -17.23 20.78
N GLN A 13 -6.79 -17.44 21.70
CA GLN A 13 -5.72 -16.48 21.96
C GLN A 13 -4.74 -16.39 20.79
N SER A 14 -4.34 -17.55 20.24
CA SER A 14 -3.46 -17.64 19.07
C SER A 14 -4.09 -17.01 17.83
N VAL A 15 -5.38 -17.28 17.56
CA VAL A 15 -6.12 -16.69 16.45
C VAL A 15 -6.28 -15.19 16.61
N LYS A 16 -6.57 -14.71 17.83
CA LYS A 16 -6.72 -13.27 18.10
C LYS A 16 -5.42 -12.50 17.78
N ILE A 17 -4.29 -13.01 18.25
CA ILE A 17 -2.97 -12.41 18.00
C ILE A 17 -2.63 -12.42 16.50
N LYS A 18 -2.86 -13.55 15.83
CA LYS A 18 -2.66 -13.65 14.37
C LYS A 18 -3.54 -12.68 13.59
N ALA A 19 -4.83 -12.60 13.91
CA ALA A 19 -5.77 -11.70 13.23
C ALA A 19 -5.37 -10.23 13.41
N SER A 20 -4.94 -9.82 14.61
CA SER A 20 -4.42 -8.47 14.85
C SER A 20 -3.14 -8.19 14.04
N THR A 21 -2.23 -9.16 13.94
CA THR A 21 -1.00 -9.04 13.14
C THR A 21 -1.33 -8.89 11.65
N LEU A 22 -2.22 -9.73 11.12
CA LEU A 22 -2.68 -9.67 9.73
C LEU A 22 -3.33 -8.33 9.42
N SER A 23 -4.25 -7.87 10.28
CA SER A 23 -4.93 -6.59 10.14
C SER A 23 -3.93 -5.43 10.10
N LEU A 24 -2.97 -5.40 11.03
CA LEU A 24 -1.92 -4.38 11.07
C LEU A 24 -1.06 -4.41 9.79
N SER A 25 -0.71 -5.61 9.31
CA SER A 25 0.11 -5.75 8.09
C SER A 25 -0.62 -5.29 6.84
N VAL A 26 -1.92 -5.61 6.71
CA VAL A 26 -2.78 -5.11 5.62
C VAL A 26 -2.90 -3.59 5.69
N LEU A 27 -3.13 -3.03 6.87
CA LEU A 27 -3.24 -1.58 7.05
C LEU A 27 -1.95 -0.86 6.63
N VAL A 28 -0.79 -1.28 7.14
CA VAL A 28 0.51 -0.69 6.78
C VAL A 28 0.75 -0.77 5.28
N THR A 29 0.41 -1.91 4.67
CA THR A 29 0.53 -2.13 3.23
C THR A 29 -0.39 -1.18 2.43
N ILE A 30 -1.64 -0.99 2.87
CA ILE A 30 -2.59 -0.06 2.25
C ILE A 30 -2.08 1.38 2.35
N GLU A 31 -1.60 1.83 3.51
CA GLU A 31 -1.07 3.18 3.70
C GLU A 31 0.14 3.46 2.79
N MET A 32 0.99 2.45 2.59
CA MET A 32 2.11 2.54 1.65
C MET A 32 1.63 2.65 0.20
N PHE A 33 0.62 1.88 -0.19
CA PHE A 33 0.02 2.01 -1.51
C PHE A 33 -0.67 3.36 -1.70
N ASN A 34 -1.37 3.86 -0.69
CA ASN A 34 -1.98 5.19 -0.69
C ASN A 34 -0.91 6.28 -0.87
N SER A 35 0.23 6.15 -0.19
CA SER A 35 1.36 7.08 -0.35
C SER A 35 1.96 7.05 -1.77
N LEU A 36 2.02 5.88 -2.41
CA LEU A 36 2.42 5.73 -3.82
C LEU A 36 1.38 6.33 -4.77
N ASN A 37 0.10 6.18 -4.47
CA ASN A 37 -1.00 6.73 -5.25
C ASN A 37 -0.96 8.26 -5.21
N ALA A 38 -0.77 8.86 -4.02
CA ALA A 38 -0.57 10.29 -3.83
C ALA A 38 0.68 10.79 -4.58
N LEU A 39 1.80 10.06 -4.52
CA LEU A 39 3.00 10.39 -5.30
C LEU A 39 2.72 10.38 -6.81
N SER A 40 1.90 9.44 -7.27
CA SER A 40 1.55 9.35 -8.68
C SER A 40 0.44 10.33 -9.09
N GLU A 41 -0.24 11.01 -8.17
CA GLU A 41 -1.21 12.06 -8.49
C GLU A 41 -0.52 13.28 -9.12
N ASP A 42 0.65 13.67 -8.60
CA ASP A 42 1.50 14.73 -9.14
C ASP A 42 2.13 14.39 -10.52
N GLY A 43 2.17 13.10 -10.90
CA GLY A 43 2.67 12.66 -12.20
C GLY A 43 2.38 11.18 -12.49
N SER A 44 1.99 10.87 -13.72
CA SER A 44 1.74 9.47 -14.14
C SER A 44 2.91 8.56 -13.77
N LEU A 45 2.62 7.43 -13.11
CA LEU A 45 3.60 6.43 -12.62
C LEU A 45 4.54 5.90 -13.73
N LEU A 46 4.11 6.02 -14.99
CA LEU A 46 4.86 5.63 -16.20
C LEU A 46 5.69 6.77 -16.82
N THR A 47 5.55 8.01 -16.35
CA THR A 47 6.18 9.20 -16.96
C THR A 47 7.08 9.96 -15.97
N MET A 48 6.80 9.87 -14.67
CA MET A 48 7.70 10.38 -13.62
C MET A 48 8.29 9.21 -12.82
N PRO A 49 9.63 9.03 -12.82
CA PRO A 49 10.26 7.98 -12.04
C PRO A 49 10.05 8.24 -10.53
N PRO A 50 9.94 7.21 -9.68
CA PRO A 50 9.66 7.33 -8.23
C PRO A 50 10.73 8.10 -7.43
N TRP A 51 11.77 8.62 -8.09
CA TRP A 51 12.89 9.36 -7.52
C TRP A 51 12.67 10.88 -7.45
N VAL A 52 11.53 11.41 -7.92
CA VAL A 52 11.25 12.87 -7.84
C VAL A 52 11.10 13.34 -6.39
N ASN A 53 10.63 12.47 -5.48
CA ASN A 53 10.58 12.75 -4.05
C ASN A 53 11.30 11.66 -3.24
N PRO A 54 12.63 11.76 -3.10
CA PRO A 54 13.42 10.77 -2.38
C PRO A 54 13.08 10.72 -0.88
N TRP A 55 12.57 11.81 -0.30
CA TRP A 55 12.16 11.85 1.10
C TRP A 55 10.93 10.99 1.37
N LEU A 56 9.95 11.00 0.46
CA LEU A 56 8.78 10.14 0.57
C LEU A 56 9.14 8.66 0.36
N LEU A 57 10.00 8.37 -0.61
CA LEU A 57 10.50 7.01 -0.84
C LEU A 57 11.32 6.49 0.35
N LEU A 58 12.11 7.36 0.98
CA LEU A 58 12.83 7.04 2.21
C LEU A 58 11.86 6.74 3.35
N ALA A 59 10.81 7.54 3.55
CA ALA A 59 9.80 7.29 4.57
C ALA A 59 9.08 5.95 4.36
N MET A 60 8.74 5.61 3.11
CA MET A 60 8.19 4.30 2.76
C MET A 60 9.16 3.16 3.06
N SER A 61 10.43 3.31 2.68
CA SER A 61 11.47 2.30 2.89
C SER A 61 11.73 2.08 4.38
N VAL A 62 11.77 3.15 5.17
CA VAL A 62 11.88 3.10 6.63
C VAL A 62 10.66 2.43 7.24
N SER A 63 9.46 2.71 6.75
CA SER A 63 8.23 2.09 7.25
C SER A 63 8.20 0.58 6.96
N PHE A 64 8.62 0.14 5.76
CA PHE A 64 8.78 -1.29 5.45
C PHE A 64 9.88 -1.92 6.30
N GLY A 65 11.03 -1.25 6.42
CA GLY A 65 12.14 -1.71 7.25
C GLY A 65 11.73 -1.89 8.71
N LEU A 66 10.96 -0.95 9.26
CA LEU A 66 10.43 -1.02 10.61
C LEU A 66 9.38 -2.14 10.75
N HIS A 67 8.52 -2.34 9.75
CA HIS A 67 7.55 -3.43 9.71
C HIS A 67 8.22 -4.82 9.67
N PHE A 68 9.34 -4.96 8.95
CA PHE A 68 10.17 -6.17 9.01
C PHE A 68 10.90 -6.27 10.35
N LEU A 69 11.43 -5.17 10.89
CA LEU A 69 12.14 -5.15 12.17
C LEU A 69 11.24 -5.63 13.32
N ILE A 70 9.98 -5.18 13.40
CA ILE A 70 9.03 -5.64 14.41
C ILE A 70 8.72 -7.15 14.28
N MET A 71 8.75 -7.71 13.06
CA MET A 71 8.52 -9.14 12.82
C MET A 71 9.76 -10.00 13.13
N TYR A 72 10.95 -9.53 12.79
CA TYR A 72 12.20 -10.29 12.97
C TYR A 72 12.81 -10.14 14.36
N VAL A 73 12.53 -9.04 15.08
CA VAL A 73 13.05 -8.81 16.42
C VAL A 73 12.07 -9.35 17.47
N PRO A 74 12.39 -10.46 18.17
CA PRO A 74 11.46 -11.13 19.08
C PRO A 74 11.07 -10.28 20.29
N PHE A 75 11.89 -9.31 20.68
CA PHE A 75 11.58 -8.34 21.74
C PHE A 75 10.42 -7.43 21.33
N LEU A 76 10.47 -6.83 20.13
CA LEU A 76 9.41 -6.00 19.59
C LEU A 76 8.14 -6.83 19.35
N ALA A 77 8.31 -8.04 18.79
CA ALA A 77 7.20 -8.95 18.55
C ALA A 77 6.40 -9.26 19.82
N ARG A 78 7.09 -9.47 20.95
CA ARG A 78 6.47 -9.71 22.26
C ARG A 78 5.79 -8.47 22.84
N VAL A 79 6.38 -7.28 22.69
CA VAL A 79 5.82 -6.01 23.20
C VAL A 79 4.54 -5.63 22.45
N PHE A 80 4.53 -5.78 21.12
CA PHE A 80 3.38 -5.46 20.28
C PHE A 80 2.38 -6.63 20.17
N GLY A 81 2.71 -7.81 20.73
CA GLY A 81 1.85 -8.99 20.69
C GLY A 81 1.56 -9.45 19.26
N ILE A 82 2.59 -9.49 18.42
CA ILE A 82 2.51 -9.86 17.00
C ILE A 82 3.39 -11.10 16.74
N VAL A 83 2.97 -11.93 15.79
CA VAL A 83 3.64 -13.19 15.44
C VAL A 83 4.26 -13.05 14.05
N PRO A 84 5.47 -13.57 13.80
CA PRO A 84 6.05 -13.54 12.46
C PRO A 84 5.12 -14.22 11.45
N LEU A 85 4.73 -13.48 10.40
CA LEU A 85 3.88 -13.99 9.34
C LEU A 85 4.63 -15.03 8.51
N SER A 86 3.94 -16.12 8.18
CA SER A 86 4.41 -17.08 7.17
C SER A 86 4.24 -16.52 5.75
N THR A 87 4.98 -17.05 4.78
CA THR A 87 4.89 -16.61 3.36
C THR A 87 3.46 -16.71 2.81
N ASN A 88 2.69 -17.71 3.24
CA ASN A 88 1.28 -17.88 2.84
C ASN A 88 0.37 -16.77 3.39
N GLU A 89 0.63 -16.31 4.61
CA GLU A 89 -0.11 -15.21 5.23
C GLU A 89 0.22 -13.88 4.53
N TRP A 90 1.48 -13.70 4.14
CA TRP A 90 1.91 -12.58 3.29
C TRP A 90 1.19 -12.56 1.94
N LEU A 91 1.00 -13.72 1.30
CA LEU A 91 0.22 -13.81 0.07
C LEU A 91 -1.23 -13.35 0.29
N LEU A 92 -1.84 -13.71 1.41
CA LEU A 92 -3.19 -13.27 1.78
C LEU A 92 -3.24 -11.74 1.96
N VAL A 93 -2.25 -11.16 2.65
CA VAL A 93 -2.12 -9.70 2.81
C VAL A 93 -2.07 -9.01 1.45
N ILE A 94 -1.26 -9.51 0.51
CA ILE A 94 -1.14 -8.95 -0.84
C ILE A 94 -2.46 -9.09 -1.61
N VAL A 95 -3.11 -10.25 -1.55
CA VAL A 95 -4.40 -10.49 -2.22
C VAL A 95 -5.49 -9.54 -1.69
N VAL A 96 -5.52 -9.28 -0.39
CA VAL A 96 -6.47 -8.34 0.24
C VAL A 96 -6.14 -6.89 -0.08
N ALA A 97 -4.86 -6.54 -0.22
CA ALA A 97 -4.44 -5.19 -0.60
C ALA A 97 -4.61 -4.88 -2.10
N PHE A 98 -4.54 -5.91 -2.96
CA PHE A 98 -4.67 -5.78 -4.41
C PHE A 98 -5.93 -5.00 -4.90
N PRO A 99 -7.16 -5.27 -4.41
CA PRO A 99 -8.33 -4.52 -4.84
C PRO A 99 -8.25 -3.02 -4.49
N VAL A 100 -7.57 -2.64 -3.41
CA VAL A 100 -7.40 -1.23 -3.03
C VAL A 100 -6.61 -0.50 -4.11
N ILE A 101 -5.49 -1.07 -4.55
CA ILE A 101 -4.66 -0.54 -5.65
C ILE A 101 -5.48 -0.39 -6.93
N LEU A 102 -6.29 -1.40 -7.25
CA LEU A 102 -7.11 -1.41 -8.46
C LEU A 102 -8.20 -0.31 -8.43
N ILE A 103 -8.81 -0.08 -7.27
CA ILE A 103 -9.79 1.00 -7.08
C ILE A 103 -9.13 2.37 -7.25
N ASP A 104 -7.97 2.60 -6.63
CA ASP A 104 -7.24 3.86 -6.73
C ASP A 104 -6.84 4.19 -8.18
N GLU A 105 -6.30 3.22 -8.92
CA GLU A 105 -5.91 3.42 -10.32
C GLU A 105 -7.14 3.69 -11.21
N LEU A 106 -8.26 3.01 -10.93
CA LEU A 106 -9.53 3.22 -11.64
C LEU A 106 -10.10 4.63 -11.40
N LEU A 107 -10.11 5.11 -10.16
CA LEU A 107 -10.57 6.46 -9.82
C LEU A 107 -9.74 7.53 -10.55
N LYS A 108 -8.43 7.32 -10.59
CA LYS A 108 -7.49 8.19 -11.30
C LYS A 108 -7.69 8.18 -12.82
N PHE A 109 -7.95 7.01 -13.39
CA PHE A 109 -8.29 6.87 -14.80
C PHE A 109 -9.56 7.65 -15.15
N ILE A 110 -10.61 7.51 -14.33
CA ILE A 110 -11.87 8.24 -14.51
C ILE A 110 -11.67 9.75 -14.35
N GLY A 111 -10.88 10.19 -13.37
CA GLY A 111 -10.52 11.60 -13.17
C GLY A 111 -9.82 12.20 -14.40
N ARG A 112 -8.86 11.47 -14.99
CA ARG A 112 -8.18 11.89 -16.23
C ARG A 112 -9.13 11.95 -17.43
N CYS A 113 -9.98 10.93 -17.60
CA CYS A 113 -10.99 10.91 -18.67
C CYS A 113 -11.99 12.07 -18.55
N THR A 114 -12.43 12.38 -17.33
CA THR A 114 -13.41 13.46 -17.08
C THR A 114 -12.79 14.85 -17.28
N THR A 115 -11.55 15.07 -16.82
CA THR A 115 -10.82 16.33 -17.04
C THR A 115 -10.56 16.60 -18.52
N ARG A 116 -10.24 15.57 -19.32
CA ARG A 116 -10.09 15.68 -20.78
C ARG A 116 -11.37 16.10 -21.50
N LEU A 117 -12.53 15.74 -20.96
CA LEU A 117 -13.84 16.09 -21.54
C LEU A 117 -14.33 17.48 -21.12
N ARG A 118 -13.91 17.98 -19.95
CA ARG A 118 -14.32 19.29 -19.42
C ARG A 118 -13.48 20.46 -19.94
N TYR A 119 -12.28 20.21 -20.45
CA TYR A 119 -11.46 21.21 -21.14
C TYR A 119 -11.13 20.70 -22.55
N PRO A 120 -11.96 20.99 -23.58
CA PRO A 120 -11.48 20.89 -24.94
C PRO A 120 -10.28 21.84 -25.02
N ASP A 121 -9.13 21.26 -25.39
CA ASP A 121 -7.89 21.94 -25.68
C ASP A 121 -8.18 23.32 -26.30
N VAL A 122 -8.00 24.40 -25.52
CA VAL A 122 -7.81 25.73 -26.11
C VAL A 122 -6.41 25.67 -26.70
N SER A 123 -6.34 25.06 -27.88
CA SER A 123 -5.19 25.09 -28.75
C SER A 123 -4.84 26.55 -28.92
N ARG A 124 -3.78 27.04 -28.25
CA ARG A 124 -3.19 28.33 -28.59
C ARG A 124 -2.65 28.18 -30.01
N PRO A 125 -3.20 28.87 -31.03
CA PRO A 125 -2.61 28.82 -32.33
C PRO A 125 -1.31 29.63 -32.29
N SER A 126 -0.26 28.98 -32.82
CA SER A 126 0.91 29.55 -33.49
C SER A 126 1.36 30.96 -33.09
N LYS A 127 2.58 31.05 -32.56
CA LYS A 127 3.42 32.25 -32.64
C LYS A 127 3.47 32.74 -34.10
N GLN A 128 2.72 33.80 -34.43
CA GLN A 128 2.95 34.58 -35.63
C GLN A 128 4.04 35.59 -35.31
N LYS A 129 5.27 35.24 -35.71
CA LYS A 129 6.44 36.12 -35.67
C LYS A 129 6.29 37.10 -36.84
N ALA A 130 5.99 38.35 -36.54
CA ALA A 130 6.10 39.45 -37.49
C ALA A 130 7.35 40.24 -37.09
N ASP A 131 8.42 40.04 -37.85
CA ASP A 131 9.55 40.95 -38.04
C ASP A 131 10.18 40.59 -39.39
#